data_AF-A0A8D5U4P9-F1
#
_entry.id   AF-A0A8D5U4P9-F1
#
_cell.length_a   1.000
_cell.length_b   1.000
_cell.length_c   1.000
_cell.angle_alpha   90.00
_cell.angle_beta   90.00
_cell.angle_gamma   90.00
#
_symmetry.space_group_name_H-M   'P 1'
#
loop_
_entity.id
_entity.type
_entity.pdbx_description
1 polymer ?
#
loop_
_entity_poly.entity_id
_entity_poly.type
_entity_poly.pdbx_seq_one_letter_code
_entity_poly.pdbx_strand_id
1 'polypeptide(L)'
;MSDVIDNSSSYINDYTQTFDEDLRIGEALSHILAAASIVEEIEGETDDIKETVRRYVDAWIASLVPINYSPGMAEVIGSKINRKLTKIFPDVTEDDLGETLEMVIEAKREVNNGNLPPNYKEVEVRIEKILRILGVDLSVLNKFLEGDIITQQSRLISAFAIAIAIASVWDPKWIADYQ
;
A
#
# COMPACT_ATOMS: atom_id res chain seq x y z
N MET A 1 42.05 -39.91 23.24
CA MET A 1 42.62 -38.79 22.46
C MET A 1 42.35 -39.13 21.00
N SER A 2 41.46 -38.49 20.26
CA SER A 2 40.85 -37.16 20.36
C SER A 2 39.34 -37.23 20.15
N ASP A 3 38.60 -36.46 20.93
CA ASP A 3 37.23 -36.06 20.62
C ASP A 3 37.22 -35.23 19.33
N VAL A 4 36.40 -35.63 18.36
CA VAL A 4 35.96 -34.73 17.29
C VAL A 4 34.45 -34.90 17.19
N ILE A 5 33.75 -34.01 17.89
CA ILE A 5 32.33 -33.73 17.70
C ILE A 5 32.27 -32.87 16.43
N ASP A 6 31.86 -33.45 15.31
CA ASP A 6 31.56 -32.66 14.12
C ASP A 6 30.14 -32.11 14.25
N ASN A 7 30.08 -30.92 14.83
CA ASN A 7 28.89 -30.13 15.01
C ASN A 7 28.63 -29.32 13.73
N SER A 8 27.86 -29.90 12.82
CA SER A 8 27.14 -29.13 11.81
C SER A 8 25.79 -29.77 11.56
N SER A 9 24.93 -29.75 12.59
CA SER A 9 23.50 -29.66 12.38
C SER A 9 23.22 -28.31 11.72
N SER A 10 23.42 -28.24 10.41
CA SER A 10 22.89 -27.16 9.60
C SER A 10 21.38 -27.33 9.62
N TYR A 11 20.75 -26.59 10.53
CA TYR A 11 19.37 -26.16 10.39
C TYR A 11 19.28 -25.39 9.08
N ILE A 12 19.11 -26.10 7.98
CA ILE A 12 18.62 -25.51 6.74
C ILE A 12 17.16 -25.20 7.05
N ASN A 13 16.95 -23.97 7.49
CA ASN A 13 15.67 -23.29 7.43
C ASN A 13 15.19 -23.35 5.98
N ASP A 14 14.46 -24.40 5.62
CA ASP A 14 13.51 -24.41 4.51
C ASP A 14 12.34 -23.47 4.88
N TYR A 15 12.66 -22.19 5.00
CA TYR A 15 11.71 -21.09 4.83
C TYR A 15 12.02 -20.39 3.51
N THR A 16 12.37 -21.15 2.47
CA THR A 16 11.92 -20.79 1.13
C THR A 16 10.42 -21.01 1.10
N GLN A 17 9.67 -20.04 1.63
CA GLN A 17 8.35 -19.77 1.08
C GLN A 17 8.57 -19.62 -0.41
N THR A 18 8.16 -20.64 -1.16
CA THR A 18 7.73 -20.48 -2.54
C THR A 18 6.68 -19.37 -2.50
N PHE A 19 7.11 -18.12 -2.66
CA PHE A 19 6.23 -17.03 -3.00
C PHE A 19 5.61 -17.45 -4.31
N ASP A 20 4.36 -17.89 -4.22
CA ASP A 20 3.55 -18.23 -5.37
C ASP A 20 3.60 -17.04 -6.32
N GLU A 21 4.13 -17.26 -7.53
CA GLU A 21 4.32 -16.23 -8.56
C GLU A 21 2.97 -15.66 -9.05
N ASP A 22 1.83 -16.22 -8.60
CA ASP A 22 0.46 -15.91 -9.02
C ASP A 22 -0.42 -15.24 -7.95
N LEU A 23 0.10 -14.93 -6.75
CA LEU A 23 -0.74 -14.31 -5.71
C LEU A 23 -0.89 -12.80 -5.97
N ARG A 24 -1.93 -12.44 -6.73
CA ARG A 24 -2.32 -11.05 -7.06
C ARG A 24 -2.98 -10.38 -5.84
N ILE A 25 -2.15 -9.97 -4.88
CA ILE A 25 -2.55 -9.39 -3.60
C ILE A 25 -3.26 -8.04 -3.78
N GLY A 26 -2.82 -7.21 -4.73
CA GLY A 26 -3.46 -5.95 -5.09
C GLY A 26 -4.84 -6.14 -5.70
N GLU A 27 -5.01 -7.13 -6.58
CA GLU A 27 -6.32 -7.51 -7.12
C GLU A 27 -7.25 -8.01 -6.00
N ALA A 28 -6.76 -8.91 -5.14
CA ALA A 28 -7.52 -9.40 -4.00
C ALA A 28 -7.95 -8.27 -3.05
N LEU A 29 -7.06 -7.31 -2.76
CA LEU A 29 -7.39 -6.13 -1.96
C LEU A 29 -8.50 -5.30 -2.62
N SER A 30 -8.46 -5.10 -3.94
CA SER A 30 -9.50 -4.37 -4.66
C SER A 30 -10.87 -5.05 -4.54
N HIS A 31 -10.93 -6.37 -4.73
CA HIS A 31 -12.15 -7.15 -4.56
C HIS A 31 -12.73 -7.02 -3.14
N ILE A 32 -11.88 -7.13 -2.12
CA ILE A 32 -12.30 -6.98 -0.72
C ILE A 32 -12.83 -5.57 -0.45
N LEU A 33 -12.18 -4.53 -0.99
CA LEU A 33 -12.62 -3.15 -0.83
C LEU A 33 -13.96 -2.90 -1.53
N ALA A 34 -14.17 -3.44 -2.72
CA ALA A 34 -15.42 -3.31 -3.47
C ALA A 34 -16.58 -3.99 -2.73
N ALA A 35 -16.36 -5.23 -2.26
CA ALA A 35 -17.32 -5.94 -1.44
C ALA A 35 -17.63 -5.18 -0.13
N ALA A 36 -16.60 -4.70 0.57
CA ALA A 36 -16.75 -3.91 1.79
C ALA A 36 -17.53 -2.62 1.54
N SER A 37 -17.30 -1.93 0.41
CA SER A 37 -18.07 -0.73 0.02
C SER A 37 -19.57 -1.01 -0.06
N ILE A 38 -19.94 -2.11 -0.73
CA ILE A 38 -21.33 -2.52 -0.92
C ILE A 38 -21.97 -2.89 0.42
N VAL A 39 -21.28 -3.70 1.23
CA VAL A 39 -21.81 -4.12 2.54
C VAL A 39 -21.97 -2.93 3.47
N GLU A 40 -21.01 -2.00 3.50
CA GLU A 40 -21.10 -0.77 4.30
C GLU A 40 -22.28 0.12 3.88
N GLU A 41 -22.69 0.11 2.61
CA GLU A 41 -23.87 0.85 2.15
C GLU A 41 -25.19 0.19 2.54
N ILE A 42 -25.22 -1.13 2.67
CA ILE A 42 -26.44 -1.90 3.00
C ILE A 42 -26.64 -2.01 4.52
N GLU A 43 -25.59 -2.42 5.23
CA GLU A 43 -25.66 -2.82 6.65
C GLU A 43 -25.04 -1.76 7.58
N GLY A 44 -24.33 -0.78 7.01
CA GLY A 44 -23.51 0.14 7.76
C GLY A 44 -22.13 -0.43 8.07
N GLU A 45 -21.32 0.37 8.75
CA GLU A 45 -19.94 0.03 9.05
C GLU A 45 -19.85 -0.88 10.29
N THR A 46 -19.23 -2.05 10.15
CA THR A 46 -19.02 -3.01 11.26
C THR A 46 -17.54 -3.23 11.53
N ASP A 47 -17.21 -3.65 12.77
CA ASP A 47 -15.83 -3.90 13.18
C ASP A 47 -15.19 -5.06 12.38
N ASP A 48 -15.98 -6.07 12.00
CA ASP A 48 -15.51 -7.21 11.19
C ASP A 48 -15.10 -6.76 9.78
N ILE A 49 -15.84 -5.83 9.16
CA ILE A 49 -15.48 -5.26 7.86
C ILE A 49 -14.22 -4.42 7.98
N LYS A 50 -14.13 -3.56 9.02
CA LYS A 50 -12.93 -2.75 9.28
C LYS A 50 -11.68 -3.62 9.41
N GLU A 51 -11.77 -4.68 10.20
CA GLU A 51 -10.65 -5.59 10.46
C GLU A 51 -10.27 -6.39 9.20
N THR A 52 -11.25 -6.81 8.40
CA THR A 52 -11.00 -7.49 7.12
C THR A 52 -10.27 -6.58 6.14
N VAL A 53 -10.77 -5.35 5.94
CA VAL A 53 -10.11 -4.36 5.07
C VAL A 53 -8.69 -4.08 5.55
N ARG A 54 -8.51 -3.83 6.86
CA ARG A 54 -7.17 -3.57 7.44
C ARG A 54 -6.21 -4.72 7.16
N ARG A 55 -6.62 -5.97 7.36
CA ARG A 55 -5.77 -7.15 7.15
C ARG A 55 -5.27 -7.28 5.72
N TYR A 56 -6.12 -7.03 4.74
CA TYR A 56 -5.73 -7.10 3.33
C TYR A 56 -4.89 -5.89 2.91
N VAL A 57 -5.15 -4.70 3.48
CA VAL A 57 -4.29 -3.53 3.30
C VAL A 57 -2.89 -3.79 3.87
N ASP A 58 -2.80 -4.35 5.08
CA ASP A 58 -1.52 -4.70 5.71
C ASP A 58 -0.76 -5.74 4.89
N ALA A 59 -1.45 -6.77 4.36
CA ALA A 59 -0.85 -7.76 3.47
C ALA A 59 -0.30 -7.14 2.18
N TRP A 60 -1.03 -6.20 1.58
CA TRP A 60 -0.56 -5.46 0.41
C TRP A 60 0.64 -4.57 0.76
N ILE A 61 0.61 -3.84 1.86
CA ILE A 61 1.74 -2.99 2.31
C ILE A 61 2.99 -3.84 2.60
N ALA A 62 2.83 -5.04 3.14
CA ALA A 62 3.94 -5.96 3.40
C ALA A 62 4.71 -6.30 2.11
N SER A 63 4.04 -6.34 0.96
CA SER A 63 4.66 -6.57 -0.35
C SER A 63 5.49 -5.37 -0.86
N LEU A 64 5.36 -4.20 -0.23
CA LEU A 64 6.05 -2.96 -0.60
C LEU A 64 7.24 -2.63 0.31
N VAL A 65 7.51 -3.44 1.33
CA VAL A 65 8.64 -3.24 2.24
C VAL A 65 9.97 -3.43 1.50
N PRO A 66 10.99 -2.56 1.71
CA PRO A 66 11.03 -1.45 2.66
C PRO A 66 10.32 -0.17 2.16
N ILE A 67 9.58 0.47 3.07
CA ILE A 67 8.94 1.77 2.84
C ILE A 67 9.98 2.88 3.06
N ASN A 68 10.22 3.69 2.03
CA ASN A 68 11.12 4.84 2.05
C ASN A 68 10.40 6.06 2.61
N TYR A 69 10.22 6.06 3.93
CA TYR A 69 9.52 7.11 4.67
C TYR A 69 10.43 8.35 4.87
N SER A 70 9.85 9.54 4.67
CA SER A 70 10.46 10.80 5.07
C SER A 70 9.73 11.37 6.30
N PRO A 71 10.44 11.89 7.32
CA PRO A 71 9.80 12.49 8.50
C PRO A 71 8.75 13.54 8.14
N GLY A 72 7.57 13.46 8.77
CA GLY A 72 6.45 14.38 8.51
C GLY A 72 5.55 13.98 7.34
N MET A 73 5.89 12.92 6.58
CA MET A 73 5.12 12.49 5.41
C MET A 73 3.73 11.98 5.80
N ALA A 74 3.65 11.14 6.84
CA ALA A 74 2.38 10.56 7.29
C ALA A 74 1.42 11.61 7.84
N GLU A 75 1.94 12.60 8.58
CA GLU A 75 1.17 13.70 9.16
C GLU A 75 0.59 14.60 8.07
N VAL A 76 1.38 14.91 7.05
CA VAL A 76 0.92 15.70 5.90
C VAL A 76 -0.12 14.93 5.11
N ILE A 77 0.11 13.66 4.77
CA ILE A 77 -0.86 12.82 4.06
C ILE A 77 -2.15 12.71 4.87
N GLY A 78 -2.05 12.34 6.15
CA GLY A 78 -3.21 12.16 7.04
C GLY A 78 -4.04 13.43 7.19
N SER A 79 -3.42 14.62 7.21
CA SER A 79 -4.14 15.90 7.27
C SER A 79 -4.94 16.23 6.00
N LYS A 80 -4.69 15.52 4.89
CA LYS A 80 -5.35 15.73 3.60
C LYS A 80 -6.39 14.66 3.27
N ILE A 81 -6.25 13.47 3.83
CA ILE A 81 -7.22 12.39 3.63
C ILE A 81 -8.58 12.82 4.17
N ASN A 82 -9.57 12.83 3.27
CA ASN A 82 -10.93 13.26 3.58
C ASN A 82 -11.98 12.20 3.22
N ARG A 83 -11.52 11.00 2.84
CA ARG A 83 -12.37 9.92 2.38
C ARG A 83 -11.80 8.57 2.83
N LYS A 84 -12.70 7.69 3.27
CA LYS A 84 -12.37 6.30 3.58
C LYS A 84 -12.05 5.52 2.31
N LEU A 85 -11.13 4.57 2.41
CA LEU A 85 -10.71 3.74 1.27
C LEU A 85 -11.87 2.96 0.63
N THR A 86 -12.84 2.48 1.40
CA THR A 86 -14.03 1.79 0.87
C THR A 86 -14.98 2.71 0.10
N LYS A 87 -14.82 4.03 0.16
CA LYS A 87 -15.73 5.00 -0.50
C LYS A 87 -15.19 5.57 -1.80
N ILE A 88 -14.14 4.97 -2.39
CA ILE A 88 -13.51 5.49 -3.61
C ILE A 88 -14.17 5.01 -4.92
N PHE A 89 -14.98 3.94 -4.87
CA PHE A 89 -15.56 3.29 -6.06
C PHE A 89 -16.52 4.12 -6.93
N PRO A 90 -17.09 5.25 -6.48
CA PRO A 90 -17.75 6.19 -7.39
C PRO A 90 -16.80 6.82 -8.43
N ASP A 91 -15.49 6.88 -8.14
CA ASP A 91 -14.48 7.58 -8.95
C ASP A 91 -13.42 6.64 -9.58
N VAL A 92 -13.40 5.36 -9.18
CA VAL A 92 -12.49 4.34 -9.72
C VAL A 92 -13.15 2.97 -9.73
N THR A 93 -12.92 2.18 -10.79
CA THR A 93 -13.43 0.81 -10.86
C THR A 93 -12.58 -0.14 -10.02
N GLU A 94 -13.16 -1.27 -9.66
CA GLU A 94 -12.47 -2.38 -9.00
C GLU A 94 -11.28 -2.90 -9.81
N ASP A 95 -11.47 -3.08 -11.12
CA ASP A 95 -10.40 -3.53 -12.01
C ASP A 95 -9.26 -2.48 -12.09
N ASP A 96 -9.59 -1.19 -12.25
CA ASP A 96 -8.60 -0.10 -12.32
C ASP A 96 -7.77 -0.05 -11.03
N LEU A 97 -8.42 -0.20 -9.87
CA LEU A 97 -7.75 -0.18 -8.57
C LEU A 97 -6.86 -1.42 -8.41
N GLY A 98 -7.37 -2.62 -8.75
CA GLY A 98 -6.62 -3.87 -8.66
C GLY A 98 -5.37 -3.84 -9.52
N GLU A 99 -5.51 -3.44 -10.78
CA GLU A 99 -4.37 -3.27 -11.69
C GLU A 99 -3.36 -2.25 -11.17
N THR A 100 -3.85 -1.12 -10.63
CA THR A 100 -2.97 -0.09 -10.04
C THR A 100 -2.17 -0.65 -8.86
N LEU A 101 -2.82 -1.38 -7.95
CA LEU A 101 -2.18 -1.94 -6.77
C LEU A 101 -1.13 -3.00 -7.13
N GLU A 102 -1.36 -3.81 -8.17
CA GLU A 102 -0.37 -4.76 -8.70
C GLU A 102 0.81 -4.04 -9.37
N MET A 103 0.51 -3.07 -10.22
CA MET A 103 1.53 -2.32 -10.95
C MET A 103 2.48 -1.58 -9.99
N VAL A 104 1.97 -1.14 -8.84
CA VAL A 104 2.77 -0.55 -7.76
C VAL A 104 3.71 -1.59 -7.12
N ILE A 105 3.28 -2.83 -6.92
CA ILE A 105 4.14 -3.91 -6.40
C ILE A 105 5.27 -4.18 -7.38
N GLU A 106 4.95 -4.35 -8.67
CA GLU A 106 5.94 -4.58 -9.72
C GLU A 106 6.95 -3.42 -9.81
N ALA A 107 6.45 -2.18 -9.82
CA ALA A 107 7.29 -0.99 -9.81
C ALA A 107 8.19 -0.94 -8.57
N LYS A 108 7.67 -1.32 -7.41
CA LYS A 108 8.45 -1.36 -6.16
C LYS A 108 9.58 -2.39 -6.22
N ARG A 109 9.35 -3.55 -6.84
CA ARG A 109 10.40 -4.56 -7.06
C ARG A 109 11.53 -4.02 -7.93
N GLU A 110 11.22 -3.36 -9.04
CA GLU A 110 12.23 -2.75 -9.92
C GLU A 110 13.02 -1.65 -9.21
N VAL A 111 12.33 -0.76 -8.49
CA VAL A 111 12.97 0.32 -7.73
C VAL A 111 13.90 -0.23 -6.63
N ASN A 112 13.51 -1.30 -5.94
CA ASN A 112 14.35 -1.96 -4.94
C ASN A 112 15.61 -2.60 -5.55
N ASN A 113 15.54 -3.01 -6.82
CA ASN A 113 16.68 -3.53 -7.58
C ASN A 113 17.58 -2.42 -8.16
N GLY A 114 17.24 -1.14 -7.92
CA GLY A 114 17.98 0.01 -8.45
C GLY A 114 17.65 0.30 -9.92
N ASN A 115 16.51 -0.17 -10.42
CA ASN A 115 16.04 0.09 -11.78
C ASN A 115 14.89 1.09 -11.77
N LEU A 116 14.73 1.82 -12.88
CA LEU A 116 13.52 2.59 -13.16
C LEU A 116 12.50 1.65 -13.84
N PRO A 117 11.27 1.49 -13.30
CA PRO A 117 10.24 0.67 -13.93
C PRO A 117 9.96 1.15 -15.36
N PRO A 118 9.81 0.24 -16.36
CA PRO A 118 9.53 0.65 -17.74
C PRO A 118 8.27 1.50 -17.88
N ASN A 119 7.28 1.25 -17.02
CA ASN A 119 5.98 1.91 -16.93
C ASN A 119 5.91 2.97 -15.83
N TYR A 120 7.04 3.51 -15.35
CA TYR A 120 7.07 4.42 -14.19
C TYR A 120 6.12 5.63 -14.31
N LYS A 121 5.93 6.17 -15.52
CA LYS A 121 5.00 7.29 -15.76
C LYS A 121 3.54 6.88 -15.61
N GLU A 122 3.20 5.67 -16.03
CA GLU A 122 1.85 5.15 -15.87
C GLU A 122 1.55 4.90 -14.39
N VAL A 123 2.52 4.33 -13.67
CA VAL A 123 2.46 4.16 -12.21
C VAL A 123 2.25 5.51 -11.51
N GLU A 124 2.99 6.55 -11.88
CA GLU A 124 2.83 7.91 -11.36
C GLU A 124 1.40 8.43 -11.55
N VAL A 125 0.86 8.34 -12.77
CA VAL A 125 -0.49 8.83 -13.10
C VAL A 125 -1.56 8.06 -12.34
N ARG A 126 -1.41 6.74 -12.22
CA ARG A 126 -2.37 5.89 -11.50
C ARG A 126 -2.32 6.16 -10.00
N ILE A 127 -1.13 6.28 -9.40
CA ILE A 127 -0.96 6.70 -8.00
C ILE A 127 -1.60 8.08 -7.79
N GLU A 128 -1.33 9.05 -8.66
CA GLU A 128 -1.89 10.40 -8.57
C GLU A 128 -3.43 10.37 -8.59
N LYS A 129 -4.03 9.60 -9.50
CA LYS A 129 -5.49 9.44 -9.59
C LYS A 129 -6.07 8.99 -8.25
N ILE A 130 -5.53 7.92 -7.65
CA ILE A 130 -6.05 7.39 -6.38
C ILE A 130 -5.79 8.36 -5.22
N LEU A 131 -4.59 8.94 -5.13
CA LEU A 131 -4.26 9.94 -4.10
C LEU A 131 -5.24 11.13 -4.15
N ARG A 132 -5.56 11.61 -5.36
CA ARG A 132 -6.50 12.70 -5.55
C ARG A 132 -7.91 12.34 -5.11
N ILE A 133 -8.38 11.12 -5.39
CA ILE A 133 -9.68 10.62 -4.92
C ILE A 133 -9.74 10.58 -3.38
N LEU A 134 -8.62 10.27 -2.72
CA LEU A 134 -8.48 10.32 -1.26
C LEU A 134 -8.32 11.74 -0.69
N GLY A 135 -8.17 12.76 -1.54
CA GLY A 135 -7.99 14.16 -1.14
C GLY A 135 -6.53 14.63 -1.04
N VAL A 136 -5.57 13.81 -1.46
CA VAL A 136 -4.13 14.11 -1.42
C VAL A 136 -3.63 14.56 -2.81
N ASP A 137 -3.21 15.81 -2.92
CA ASP A 137 -2.61 16.35 -4.14
C ASP A 137 -1.07 16.14 -4.14
N LEU A 138 -0.50 15.70 -5.27
CA LEU A 138 0.95 15.51 -5.41
C LEU A 138 1.77 16.77 -5.11
N SER A 139 1.22 17.95 -5.37
CA SER A 139 1.85 19.22 -5.04
C SER A 139 2.19 19.36 -3.55
N VAL A 140 1.38 18.74 -2.68
CA VAL A 140 1.59 18.69 -1.22
C VAL A 140 2.74 17.73 -0.86
N LEU A 141 2.99 16.74 -1.72
CA LEU A 141 4.00 15.71 -1.52
C LEU A 141 5.37 16.06 -2.13
N ASN A 142 5.44 17.05 -3.04
CA ASN A 142 6.67 17.43 -3.75
C ASN A 142 7.89 17.60 -2.84
N LYS A 143 7.73 18.19 -1.66
CA LYS A 143 8.81 18.37 -0.67
C LYS A 143 9.40 17.06 -0.13
N PHE A 144 8.68 15.95 -0.27
CA PHE A 144 9.15 14.62 0.12
C PHE A 144 9.76 13.87 -1.06
N LEU A 145 9.42 14.23 -2.30
CA LEU A 145 9.87 13.56 -3.53
C LEU A 145 11.20 14.13 -4.06
N GLU A 146 12.12 14.52 -3.17
CA GLU A 146 13.45 15.00 -3.56
C GLU A 146 14.43 13.84 -3.83
N GLY A 147 15.32 13.99 -4.80
CA GLY A 147 16.36 13.00 -5.12
C GLY A 147 16.44 12.68 -6.62
N ASP A 148 17.18 11.63 -6.97
CA ASP A 148 17.20 11.07 -8.31
C ASP A 148 15.89 10.30 -8.61
N ILE A 149 15.60 10.06 -9.88
CA ILE A 149 14.30 9.52 -10.33
C ILE A 149 13.90 8.20 -9.64
N ILE A 150 14.86 7.34 -9.29
CA ILE A 150 14.58 6.07 -8.60
C ILE A 150 14.18 6.35 -7.15
N THR A 151 14.90 7.24 -6.47
CA THR A 151 14.53 7.69 -5.12
C THR A 151 13.16 8.37 -5.12
N GLN A 152 12.87 9.23 -6.10
CA GLN A 152 11.57 9.89 -6.24
C GLN A 152 10.44 8.87 -6.37
N GLN A 153 10.62 7.87 -7.23
CA GLN A 153 9.68 6.77 -7.41
C GLN A 153 9.49 5.94 -6.14
N SER A 154 10.58 5.58 -5.47
CA SER A 154 10.50 4.86 -4.20
C SER A 154 9.68 5.62 -3.16
N ARG A 155 9.85 6.94 -3.08
CA ARG A 155 9.14 7.79 -2.12
C ARG A 155 7.69 8.03 -2.51
N LEU A 156 7.38 8.11 -3.80
CA LEU A 156 6.00 8.18 -4.28
C LEU A 156 5.22 6.91 -3.93
N ILE A 157 5.79 5.73 -4.20
CA ILE A 157 5.20 4.43 -3.81
C ILE A 157 5.00 4.37 -2.29
N SER A 158 5.97 4.87 -1.53
CA SER A 158 5.90 4.90 -0.06
C SER A 158 4.79 5.82 0.44
N ALA A 159 4.67 7.02 -0.14
CA ALA A 159 3.60 7.96 0.16
C ALA A 159 2.22 7.37 -0.20
N PHE A 160 2.13 6.68 -1.34
CA PHE A 160 0.92 5.98 -1.74
C PHE A 160 0.53 4.88 -0.75
N ALA A 161 1.47 4.04 -0.34
CA ALA A 161 1.25 3.01 0.67
C ALA A 161 0.74 3.58 2.00
N ILE A 162 1.34 4.70 2.46
CA ILE A 162 0.91 5.41 3.67
C ILE A 162 -0.50 5.98 3.52
N ALA A 163 -0.83 6.54 2.36
CA ALA A 163 -2.16 7.07 2.10
C ALA A 163 -3.23 5.98 2.14
N ILE A 164 -2.98 4.83 1.51
CA ILE A 164 -3.85 3.65 1.56
C ILE A 164 -3.99 3.15 3.01
N ALA A 165 -2.89 3.07 3.77
CA ALA A 165 -2.91 2.65 5.17
C ALA A 165 -3.81 3.56 6.02
N ILE A 166 -3.61 4.88 5.95
CA ILE A 166 -4.40 5.85 6.72
C ILE A 166 -5.86 5.82 6.27
N ALA A 167 -6.14 5.81 4.97
CA ALA A 167 -7.50 5.78 4.43
C ALA A 167 -8.28 4.51 4.80
N SER A 168 -7.59 3.40 5.04
CA SER A 168 -8.21 2.13 5.46
C SER A 168 -8.77 2.18 6.88
N VAL A 169 -8.17 3.00 7.75
CA VAL A 169 -8.57 3.17 9.17
C VAL A 169 -9.22 4.52 9.44
N TRP A 170 -9.39 5.35 8.42
CA TRP A 170 -9.94 6.69 8.54
C TRP A 170 -11.41 6.63 8.94
N ASP A 171 -11.76 7.33 10.01
CA ASP A 171 -13.13 7.48 10.51
C ASP A 171 -13.48 8.99 10.59
N PRO A 172 -14.57 9.45 9.96
CA PRO A 172 -15.03 10.83 10.04
C PRO A 172 -15.20 11.34 11.48
N LYS A 173 -15.60 10.46 12.41
CA LYS A 173 -15.82 10.82 13.83
C LYS A 173 -14.52 11.24 14.50
N TRP A 174 -13.39 10.73 14.04
CA TRP A 174 -12.08 11.04 14.61
C TRP A 174 -11.70 12.52 14.44
N ILE A 175 -12.28 13.19 13.42
CA ILE A 175 -12.10 14.64 13.20
C ILE A 175 -13.07 15.44 14.07
N ALA A 176 -14.28 14.94 14.31
CA ALA A 176 -15.29 15.62 15.10
C ALA A 176 -14.90 15.73 16.59
N ASP A 177 -14.14 14.78 17.12
CA ASP A 177 -13.62 14.83 18.50
C ASP A 177 -12.43 15.78 18.68
N TYR A 178 -11.87 16.33 17.59
CA TYR A 178 -10.74 17.27 17.58
C TYR A 178 -11.15 18.75 17.39
N GLN A 179 -12.44 19.05 17.29
CA GLN A 179 -12.98 20.42 17.19
C GLN A 179 -13.70 20.86 18.48
#